data_AF-A0A913XRM4-F1
#
_entry.id   AF-A0A913XRM4-F1
#
_cell.length_a   1.000
_cell.length_b   1.000
_cell.length_c   1.000
_cell.angle_alpha   90.00
_cell.angle_beta   90.00
_cell.angle_gamma   90.00
#
_symmetry.space_group_name_H-M   'P 1'
#
loop_
_entity.id
_entity.type
_entity.pdbx_description
1 polymer ?
#
loop_
_entity_poly.entity_id
_entity_poly.type
_entity_poly.pdbx_seq_one_letter_code
_entity_poly.pdbx_strand_id
1 'polypeptide(L)'
;MLCQFLTRDSLRIKEVEIFQAVDKWATKKIKEDGLESTGKCKRAILGEDIIRLIRFPLMSFKEFAEVVLPCEILKKRELTELVQIIGKVSSRSAISMFNEKNRRGYDIKLCSKNRFRNVLKPRWSYSNTSIDAVNFTVNKGVSLSGVQLFGSQGSTHTIELEILERDKIMSKLSSSYISEMVNDEYYGFTANLDEPVSLGPNISYTIKANIRGPHSCYGEAGQQDINMDDNFKVTFQNSDQSHNGTSVTSGQFPSLIFQ
;
A
#
# COMPACT_ATOMS: atom_id res chain seq x y z
N MET A 1 -14.55 8.76 26.15
CA MET A 1 -13.71 9.21 25.02
C MET A 1 -13.00 8.05 24.31
N LEU A 2 -12.30 7.14 25.01
CA LEU A 2 -11.54 6.06 24.35
C LEU A 2 -12.42 5.11 23.52
N CYS A 3 -13.60 4.71 24.01
CA CYS A 3 -14.54 3.89 23.24
C CYS A 3 -14.97 4.55 21.93
N GLN A 4 -15.35 5.83 21.96
CA GLN A 4 -15.77 6.58 20.77
C GLN A 4 -14.66 6.66 19.71
N PHE A 5 -13.40 6.73 20.13
CA PHE A 5 -12.25 6.71 19.21
C PHE A 5 -12.08 5.31 18.59
N LEU A 6 -12.08 4.26 19.41
CA LEU A 6 -11.87 2.88 18.97
C LEU A 6 -13.04 2.29 18.19
N THR A 7 -14.24 2.85 18.29
CA THR A 7 -15.38 2.47 17.45
C THR A 7 -15.28 3.05 16.04
N ARG A 8 -14.42 4.05 15.78
CA ARG A 8 -14.29 4.65 14.45
C ARG A 8 -13.63 3.66 13.49
N ASP A 9 -14.38 3.29 12.46
CA ASP A 9 -13.88 2.54 11.32
C ASP A 9 -12.97 3.39 10.42
N SER A 10 -12.98 4.72 10.52
CA SER A 10 -12.24 5.61 9.62
C SER A 10 -10.76 5.83 10.00
N LEU A 11 -10.24 5.13 11.01
CA LEU A 11 -8.87 5.35 11.50
C LEU A 11 -7.85 4.73 10.53
N ARG A 12 -6.83 5.52 10.16
CA ARG A 12 -5.68 5.15 9.30
C ARG A 12 -4.43 4.83 10.13
N ILE A 13 -4.58 3.99 11.14
CA ILE A 13 -3.51 3.64 12.09
C ILE A 13 -3.46 2.11 12.19
N LYS A 14 -2.26 1.53 12.22
CA LYS A 14 -2.09 0.08 12.42
C LYS A 14 -2.70 -0.35 13.76
N GLU A 15 -3.34 -1.51 13.82
CA GLU A 15 -3.97 -1.99 15.07
C GLU A 15 -2.94 -2.13 16.20
N VAL A 16 -1.68 -2.49 15.91
CA VAL A 16 -0.60 -2.55 16.92
C VAL A 16 -0.35 -1.19 17.57
N GLU A 17 -0.37 -0.10 16.80
CA GLU A 17 -0.17 1.25 17.32
C GLU A 17 -1.38 1.72 18.12
N ILE A 18 -2.59 1.34 17.70
CA ILE A 18 -3.82 1.56 18.47
C ILE A 18 -3.70 0.87 19.83
N PHE A 19 -3.28 -0.40 19.85
CA PHE A 19 -3.10 -1.14 21.10
C PHE A 19 -2.02 -0.49 21.98
N GLN A 20 -0.88 -0.08 21.44
CA GLN A 20 0.16 0.61 22.21
C GLN A 20 -0.33 1.92 22.82
N ALA A 21 -1.13 2.70 22.07
CA ALA A 21 -1.72 3.93 22.59
C ALA A 21 -2.71 3.64 23.75
N VAL A 22 -3.54 2.60 23.59
CA VAL A 22 -4.46 2.13 24.63
C VAL A 22 -3.71 1.63 25.87
N ASP A 23 -2.63 0.86 25.69
CA ASP A 23 -1.81 0.33 26.77
C ASP A 23 -1.09 1.45 27.54
N LYS A 24 -0.52 2.42 26.82
CA LYS A 24 0.09 3.62 27.42
C LYS A 24 -0.94 4.41 28.23
N TRP A 25 -2.15 4.59 27.71
CA TRP A 25 -3.23 5.28 28.41
C TRP A 25 -3.64 4.52 29.69
N ALA A 26 -3.84 3.20 29.61
CA ALA A 26 -4.18 2.37 30.77
C ALA A 26 -3.08 2.42 31.83
N THR A 27 -1.82 2.28 31.43
CA THR A 27 -0.66 2.33 32.33
C THR A 27 -0.55 3.68 33.04
N LYS A 28 -0.79 4.79 32.33
CA LYS A 28 -0.77 6.13 32.93
C LYS A 28 -1.86 6.27 33.98
N LYS A 29 -3.08 5.82 33.68
CA LYS A 29 -4.22 5.91 34.59
C LYS A 29 -4.03 5.06 35.86
N ILE A 30 -3.47 3.85 35.74
CA ILE A 30 -3.15 3.00 36.90
C ILE A 30 -2.11 3.67 37.81
N LYS A 31 -1.10 4.31 37.21
CA LYS A 31 -0.07 5.02 37.97
C LYS A 31 -0.62 6.25 38.70
N GLU A 32 -1.58 6.95 38.11
CA GLU A 32 -2.30 8.05 38.77
C GLU A 32 -3.08 7.55 39.99
N ASP A 33 -3.60 6.32 39.93
CA ASP A 33 -4.30 5.65 41.04
C ASP A 33 -3.34 4.96 42.04
N GLY A 34 -2.02 5.08 41.86
CA GLY A 34 -1.00 4.55 42.78
C GLY A 34 -0.87 3.01 42.80
N LEU A 35 -1.43 2.33 41.80
CA LEU A 35 -1.45 0.86 41.71
C LEU A 35 -0.29 0.31 40.86
N GLU A 36 0.06 -0.96 41.08
CA GLU A 36 0.98 -1.66 40.18
C GLU A 36 0.30 -1.99 38.84
N SER A 37 1.01 -1.71 37.75
CA SER A 37 0.54 -1.92 36.39
C SER A 37 0.57 -3.39 35.98
N THR A 38 -0.33 -4.19 36.55
CA THR A 38 -0.54 -5.60 36.14
C THR A 38 -1.56 -5.71 34.99
N GLY A 39 -1.48 -6.78 34.19
CA GLY A 39 -2.42 -7.02 33.08
C GLY A 39 -3.88 -7.07 33.53
N LYS A 40 -4.15 -7.59 34.74
CA LYS A 40 -5.49 -7.61 35.36
C LYS A 40 -6.01 -6.20 35.65
N CYS A 41 -5.17 -5.32 36.21
CA CYS A 41 -5.54 -3.92 36.47
C CYS A 41 -5.81 -3.16 35.16
N LYS A 42 -4.97 -3.36 34.14
CA LYS A 42 -5.18 -2.78 32.80
C LYS A 42 -6.52 -3.20 32.22
N ARG A 43 -6.84 -4.50 32.28
CA ARG A 43 -8.14 -5.01 31.82
C ARG A 43 -9.31 -4.43 32.59
N ALA A 44 -9.21 -4.29 33.90
CA ALA A 44 -10.29 -3.74 34.73
C ALA A 44 -10.62 -2.29 34.35
N ILE A 45 -9.60 -1.47 34.05
CA ILE A 45 -9.78 -0.06 33.66
C ILE A 45 -10.27 0.10 32.23
N LEU A 46 -9.75 -0.73 31.31
CA LEU A 46 -10.18 -0.70 29.91
C LEU A 46 -11.60 -1.25 29.74
N GLY A 47 -11.97 -2.26 30.53
CA GLY A 47 -13.21 -2.98 30.38
C GLY A 47 -13.20 -3.93 29.18
N GLU A 48 -14.17 -4.85 29.16
CA GLU A 48 -14.29 -5.88 28.12
C GLU A 48 -14.61 -5.28 26.75
N ASP A 49 -15.42 -4.22 26.70
CA ASP A 49 -15.85 -3.60 25.45
C ASP A 49 -14.68 -2.96 24.68
N ILE A 50 -13.78 -2.26 25.38
CA ILE A 50 -12.61 -1.65 24.75
C ILE A 50 -11.68 -2.71 24.18
N ILE A 51 -11.46 -3.79 24.93
CA ILE A 51 -10.61 -4.90 24.49
C ILE A 51 -11.18 -5.55 23.22
N ARG A 52 -12.51 -5.73 23.15
CA ARG A 52 -13.19 -6.29 21.97
C ARG A 52 -13.18 -5.36 20.75
N LEU A 53 -13.04 -4.05 20.95
CA LEU A 53 -12.92 -3.07 19.86
C LEU A 53 -11.55 -3.08 19.17
N ILE A 54 -10.52 -3.63 19.82
CA ILE A 54 -9.18 -3.79 19.25
C ILE A 54 -9.17 -5.03 18.36
N ARG A 55 -8.68 -4.88 17.12
CA ARG A 55 -8.71 -5.94 16.12
C ARG A 55 -7.39 -6.71 16.11
N PHE A 56 -7.10 -7.39 17.20
CA PHE A 56 -5.89 -8.23 17.35
C PHE A 56 -5.64 -9.17 16.16
N PRO A 57 -6.65 -9.80 15.52
CA PRO A 57 -6.43 -10.66 14.34
C PRO A 57 -5.72 -10.00 13.15
N LEU A 58 -5.76 -8.67 13.06
CA LEU A 58 -5.14 -7.91 11.96
C LEU A 58 -3.67 -7.56 12.22
N MET A 59 -3.15 -7.84 13.41
CA MET A 59 -1.72 -7.68 13.72
C MET A 59 -0.92 -8.86 13.14
N SER A 60 0.32 -8.63 12.77
CA SER A 60 1.23 -9.73 12.45
C SER A 60 1.55 -10.55 13.70
N PHE A 61 1.94 -11.82 13.52
CA PHE A 61 2.36 -12.68 14.63
C PHE A 61 3.49 -12.06 15.45
N LYS A 62 4.44 -11.41 14.77
CA LYS A 62 5.57 -10.72 15.42
C LYS A 62 5.07 -9.57 16.30
N GLU A 63 4.25 -8.67 15.76
CA GLU A 63 3.70 -7.54 16.51
C GLU A 63 2.88 -8.01 17.71
N PHE A 64 2.05 -9.03 17.52
CA PHE A 64 1.25 -9.61 18.60
C PHE A 64 2.11 -10.19 19.72
N ALA A 65 3.15 -10.96 19.37
CA ALA A 65 4.03 -11.60 20.34
C ALA A 65 4.90 -10.61 21.12
N GLU A 66 5.42 -9.57 20.45
CA GLU A 66 6.33 -8.60 21.06
C GLU A 66 5.58 -7.53 21.87
N VAL A 67 4.37 -7.14 21.44
CA VAL A 67 3.65 -5.99 22.01
C VAL A 67 2.50 -6.41 22.90
N VAL A 68 1.68 -7.38 22.48
CA VAL A 68 0.42 -7.71 23.16
C VAL A 68 0.61 -8.75 24.26
N LEU A 69 1.35 -9.83 23.98
CA LEU A 69 1.55 -10.92 24.94
C LEU A 69 2.17 -10.45 26.28
N PRO A 70 3.23 -9.62 26.30
CA PRO A 70 3.85 -9.19 27.56
C PRO A 70 2.94 -8.33 28.43
N CYS A 71 1.86 -7.77 27.87
CA CYS A 71 0.93 -6.93 28.61
C CYS A 71 -0.05 -7.75 29.47
N GLU A 72 -0.19 -9.07 29.20
CA GLU A 72 -1.04 -10.00 29.95
C GLU A 72 -2.52 -9.55 30.10
N ILE A 73 -3.03 -8.78 29.13
CA ILE A 73 -4.41 -8.24 29.14
C ILE A 73 -5.42 -9.30 28.69
N LEU A 74 -5.02 -10.29 27.89
CA LEU A 74 -5.91 -11.27 27.26
C LEU A 74 -6.11 -12.51 28.14
N LYS A 75 -7.33 -13.04 28.17
CA LYS A 75 -7.66 -14.30 28.87
C LYS A 75 -7.11 -15.49 28.09
N LYS A 76 -6.85 -16.61 28.77
CA LYS A 76 -6.34 -17.84 28.14
C LYS A 76 -7.15 -18.28 26.91
N ARG A 77 -8.48 -18.20 26.98
CA ARG A 77 -9.38 -18.56 25.86
C ARG A 77 -9.21 -17.63 24.65
N GLU A 78 -9.09 -16.33 24.90
CA GLU A 78 -8.87 -15.29 23.86
C GLU A 78 -7.49 -15.46 23.22
N LEU A 79 -6.46 -15.71 24.05
CA LEU A 79 -5.10 -16.00 23.58
C LEU A 79 -5.06 -17.21 22.66
N THR A 80 -5.67 -18.32 23.05
CA THR A 80 -5.71 -19.54 22.21
C THR A 80 -6.33 -19.26 20.85
N GLU A 81 -7.45 -18.54 20.82
CA GLU A 81 -8.13 -18.20 19.57
C GLU A 81 -7.28 -17.27 18.68
N LEU A 82 -6.71 -16.21 19.25
CA LEU A 82 -5.87 -15.26 18.51
C LEU A 82 -4.61 -15.91 17.96
N VAL A 83 -3.98 -16.80 18.72
CA VAL A 83 -2.82 -17.58 18.24
C VAL A 83 -3.21 -18.48 17.07
N GLN A 84 -4.38 -19.11 17.09
CA GLN A 84 -4.86 -19.93 15.97
C GLN A 84 -5.17 -19.08 14.72
N ILE A 85 -5.77 -17.90 14.89
CA ILE A 85 -6.12 -16.99 13.79
C ILE A 85 -4.87 -16.39 13.16
N ILE A 86 -4.02 -15.76 13.97
CA ILE A 86 -2.81 -15.07 13.51
C ILE A 86 -1.77 -16.09 12.98
N GLY A 87 -1.71 -17.27 13.61
CA GLY A 87 -0.90 -18.40 13.15
C GLY A 87 -1.47 -19.16 11.94
N LYS A 88 -2.60 -18.73 11.38
CA LYS A 88 -3.26 -19.30 10.18
C LYS A 88 -3.54 -20.81 10.28
N VAL A 89 -3.87 -21.31 11.47
CA VAL A 89 -4.19 -22.74 11.68
C VAL A 89 -5.56 -23.07 11.09
N SER A 90 -5.72 -24.24 10.46
CA SER A 90 -6.95 -24.63 9.72
C SER A 90 -8.14 -25.04 10.60
N SER A 91 -7.93 -25.34 11.88
CA SER A 91 -8.98 -25.81 12.81
C SER A 91 -9.52 -24.66 13.67
N ARG A 92 -10.19 -23.68 13.05
CA ARG A 92 -10.74 -22.51 13.75
C ARG A 92 -12.23 -22.66 14.07
N SER A 93 -12.64 -22.07 15.19
CA SER A 93 -14.05 -21.79 15.49
C SER A 93 -14.64 -20.89 14.40
N ALA A 94 -15.86 -21.17 13.94
CA ALA A 94 -16.56 -20.38 12.91
C ALA A 94 -16.98 -18.97 13.38
N ILE A 95 -16.92 -18.70 14.69
CA ILE A 95 -17.24 -17.40 15.29
C ILE A 95 -16.01 -16.94 16.07
N SER A 96 -15.42 -15.82 15.66
CA SER A 96 -14.34 -15.16 16.41
C SER A 96 -14.88 -14.20 17.46
N MET A 97 -14.22 -14.14 18.61
CA MET A 97 -14.46 -13.17 19.67
C MET A 97 -13.97 -11.76 19.33
N PHE A 98 -13.16 -11.62 18.27
CA PHE A 98 -12.60 -10.35 17.82
C PHE A 98 -12.98 -10.06 16.37
N ASN A 99 -13.00 -8.78 16.01
CA ASN A 99 -13.31 -8.37 14.64
C ASN A 99 -12.08 -8.63 13.74
N GLU A 100 -12.27 -9.48 12.73
CA GLU A 100 -11.26 -9.84 11.74
C GLU A 100 -11.28 -8.95 10.49
N LYS A 101 -12.21 -8.00 10.40
CA LYS A 101 -12.32 -7.10 9.24
C LYS A 101 -11.46 -5.85 9.44
N ASN A 102 -10.76 -5.42 8.40
CA ASN A 102 -10.06 -4.14 8.39
C ASN A 102 -10.98 -2.96 8.72
N ARG A 103 -10.43 -1.91 9.35
CA ARG A 103 -11.13 -0.64 9.52
C ARG A 103 -11.37 -0.04 8.14
N ARG A 104 -12.55 0.53 7.87
CA ARG A 104 -12.89 1.14 6.56
C ARG A 104 -11.92 2.26 6.14
N GLY A 105 -11.26 2.91 7.08
CA GLY A 105 -10.18 3.88 6.81
C GLY A 105 -8.92 3.24 6.22
N TYR A 106 -8.79 1.91 6.36
CA TYR A 106 -7.75 1.06 5.79
C TYR A 106 -8.19 0.39 4.47
N ASP A 107 -9.41 0.63 3.99
CA ASP A 107 -9.73 0.42 2.57
C ASP A 107 -8.98 1.51 1.80
N ILE A 108 -7.68 1.29 1.63
CA ILE A 108 -6.86 1.99 0.65
C ILE A 108 -7.53 1.69 -0.68
N LYS A 109 -8.40 2.58 -1.14
CA LYS A 109 -9.00 2.50 -2.46
C LYS A 109 -7.89 2.79 -3.45
N LEU A 110 -7.09 1.77 -3.74
CA LEU A 110 -6.08 1.80 -4.77
C LEU A 110 -6.80 2.12 -6.08
N CYS A 111 -6.57 3.31 -6.60
CA CYS A 111 -7.12 3.71 -7.88
C CYS A 111 -5.99 3.73 -8.90
N SER A 112 -6.22 3.02 -9.99
CA SER A 112 -5.37 3.01 -11.17
C SER A 112 -6.26 3.00 -12.40
N LYS A 113 -5.84 3.72 -13.45
CA LYS A 113 -6.48 3.67 -14.77
C LYS A 113 -5.37 3.66 -15.80
N ASN A 114 -5.57 2.84 -16.83
CA ASN A 114 -4.65 2.80 -17.97
C ASN A 114 -4.74 4.13 -18.73
N ARG A 115 -3.60 4.77 -18.97
CA ARG A 115 -3.51 6.02 -19.73
C ARG A 115 -3.59 5.82 -21.24
N PHE A 116 -3.51 4.58 -21.71
CA PHE A 116 -3.54 4.22 -23.12
C PHE A 116 -4.87 3.58 -23.49
N ARG A 117 -5.39 3.95 -24.67
CA ARG A 117 -6.62 3.33 -25.21
C ARG A 117 -6.34 2.00 -25.90
N ASN A 118 -5.12 1.85 -26.42
CA ASN A 118 -4.70 0.65 -27.14
C ASN A 118 -3.50 0.05 -26.42
N VAL A 119 -3.53 -1.27 -26.20
CA VAL A 119 -2.34 -2.03 -25.79
C VAL A 119 -1.94 -2.94 -26.95
N LEU A 120 -0.68 -2.83 -27.35
CA LEU A 120 -0.13 -3.54 -28.50
C LEU A 120 0.74 -4.71 -28.04
N LYS A 121 0.83 -5.72 -28.93
CA LYS A 121 1.60 -6.95 -28.71
C LYS A 121 3.08 -6.67 -28.45
N PRO A 122 3.81 -7.63 -27.82
CA PRO A 122 5.20 -7.42 -27.45
C PRO A 122 6.11 -7.03 -28.61
N ARG A 123 6.59 -5.78 -28.59
CA ARG A 123 7.55 -5.21 -29.55
C ARG A 123 8.42 -4.10 -28.94
N TRP A 124 8.07 -3.59 -27.77
CA TRP A 124 8.85 -2.57 -27.09
C TRP A 124 10.16 -3.19 -26.62
N SER A 125 11.29 -2.64 -27.08
CA SER A 125 12.62 -3.19 -26.82
C SER A 125 13.34 -2.43 -25.73
N TYR A 126 14.34 -3.11 -25.15
CA TYR A 126 15.16 -2.56 -24.09
C TYR A 126 16.64 -2.71 -24.43
N SER A 127 17.42 -1.65 -24.19
CA SER A 127 18.87 -1.62 -24.31
C SER A 127 19.49 -1.03 -23.03
N ASN A 128 20.79 -1.19 -22.81
CA ASN A 128 21.43 -0.71 -21.57
C ASN A 128 21.32 0.81 -21.35
N THR A 129 21.10 1.58 -22.41
CA THR A 129 20.96 3.04 -22.38
C THR A 129 19.51 3.51 -22.58
N SER A 130 18.60 2.58 -22.83
CA SER A 130 17.18 2.86 -23.05
C SER A 130 16.50 3.17 -21.73
N ILE A 131 16.13 4.43 -21.53
CA ILE A 131 15.35 4.88 -20.38
C ILE A 131 13.95 5.23 -20.85
N ASP A 132 12.94 4.62 -20.24
CA ASP A 132 11.56 5.05 -20.37
C ASP A 132 11.28 6.09 -19.28
N ALA A 133 10.77 7.27 -19.67
CA ALA A 133 10.37 8.28 -18.70
C ALA A 133 9.11 9.04 -19.12
N VAL A 134 8.33 9.48 -18.14
CA VAL A 134 7.17 10.36 -18.35
C VAL A 134 7.02 11.31 -17.17
N ASN A 135 6.67 12.56 -17.47
CA ASN A 135 6.35 13.54 -16.44
C ASN A 135 4.86 13.48 -16.12
N PHE A 136 4.49 13.79 -14.88
CA PHE A 136 3.09 13.87 -14.49
C PHE A 136 2.86 14.87 -13.36
N THR A 137 1.62 15.35 -13.27
CA THR A 137 1.11 16.21 -12.21
C THR A 137 -0.23 15.67 -11.70
N VAL A 138 -0.60 16.02 -10.48
CA VAL A 138 -1.89 15.69 -9.87
C VAL A 138 -2.62 16.97 -9.48
N ASN A 139 -3.95 17.00 -9.59
CA ASN A 139 -4.73 18.21 -9.25
C ASN A 139 -5.00 18.38 -7.74
N LYS A 140 -4.81 17.32 -6.93
CA LYS A 140 -5.01 17.29 -5.48
C LYS A 140 -3.90 16.48 -4.81
N GLY A 141 -3.67 16.73 -3.51
CA GLY A 141 -2.72 15.96 -2.72
C GLY A 141 -3.13 14.49 -2.62
N VAL A 142 -2.19 13.58 -2.88
CA VAL A 142 -2.41 12.12 -2.94
C VAL A 142 -1.10 11.39 -2.68
N SER A 143 -1.15 10.10 -2.34
CA SER A 143 0.07 9.28 -2.27
C SER A 143 0.15 8.32 -3.46
N LEU A 144 1.34 8.22 -4.07
CA LEU A 144 1.67 7.22 -5.08
C LEU A 144 2.24 5.98 -4.38
N SER A 145 1.58 4.83 -4.54
CA SER A 145 1.98 3.56 -3.89
C SER A 145 2.69 2.61 -4.85
N GLY A 146 2.56 2.80 -6.16
CA GLY A 146 3.18 1.93 -7.15
C GLY A 146 3.01 2.39 -8.58
N VAL A 147 3.77 1.76 -9.47
CA VAL A 147 3.73 1.99 -10.91
C VAL A 147 3.49 0.65 -11.60
N GLN A 148 2.54 0.61 -12.52
CA GLN A 148 2.33 -0.54 -13.38
C GLN A 148 3.15 -0.40 -14.65
N LEU A 149 3.79 -1.49 -15.09
CA LEU A 149 4.62 -1.56 -16.29
C LEU A 149 4.11 -2.66 -17.21
N PHE A 150 4.34 -2.49 -18.51
CA PHE A 150 4.07 -3.56 -19.46
C PHE A 150 5.19 -4.60 -19.44
N GLY A 151 4.79 -5.83 -19.70
CA GLY A 151 5.67 -6.99 -19.80
C GLY A 151 5.27 -7.86 -20.98
N SER A 152 5.56 -9.15 -20.90
CA SER A 152 5.12 -10.12 -21.91
C SER A 152 4.84 -11.47 -21.28
N GLN A 153 4.05 -12.31 -21.93
CA GLN A 153 3.63 -13.59 -21.35
C GLN A 153 4.83 -14.45 -20.95
N GLY A 154 4.88 -14.85 -19.68
CA GLY A 154 5.93 -15.75 -19.17
C GLY A 154 7.34 -15.15 -19.12
N SER A 155 7.49 -13.83 -19.29
CA SER A 155 8.79 -13.17 -19.22
C SER A 155 9.04 -12.53 -17.86
N THR A 156 10.31 -12.51 -17.48
CA THR A 156 10.81 -11.72 -16.36
C THR A 156 11.44 -10.43 -16.87
N HIS A 157 11.10 -9.31 -16.22
CA HIS A 157 11.70 -8.01 -16.46
C HIS A 157 12.38 -7.52 -15.18
N THR A 158 13.63 -7.11 -15.29
CA THR A 158 14.36 -6.42 -14.22
C THR A 158 14.25 -4.93 -14.44
N ILE A 159 13.95 -4.17 -13.39
CA ILE A 159 13.79 -2.72 -13.48
C ILE A 159 14.63 -2.00 -12.44
N GLU A 160 15.09 -0.81 -12.80
CA GLU A 160 15.53 0.23 -11.89
C GLU A 160 14.56 1.41 -12.06
N LEU A 161 13.67 1.59 -11.09
CA LEU A 161 12.61 2.60 -11.09
C LEU A 161 12.96 3.75 -10.15
N GLU A 162 12.78 4.98 -10.62
CA GLU A 162 12.96 6.20 -9.85
C GLU A 162 11.72 7.10 -9.99
N ILE A 163 11.27 7.65 -8.87
CA ILE A 163 10.28 8.72 -8.80
C ILE A 163 11.00 9.99 -8.40
N LEU A 164 10.94 11.02 -9.24
CA LEU A 164 11.64 12.28 -9.02
C LEU A 164 10.66 13.44 -8.86
N GLU A 165 11.00 14.37 -7.97
CA GLU A 165 10.46 15.73 -7.97
C GLU A 165 11.53 16.64 -8.58
N ARG A 166 11.34 17.06 -9.83
CA ARG A 166 12.41 17.67 -10.65
C ARG A 166 13.59 16.68 -10.75
N ASP A 167 14.73 16.99 -10.14
CA ASP A 167 15.94 16.15 -10.12
C ASP A 167 16.16 15.43 -8.78
N LYS A 168 15.28 15.64 -7.79
CA LYS A 168 15.40 15.01 -6.48
C LYS A 168 14.71 13.65 -6.49
N ILE A 169 15.46 12.59 -6.20
CA ILE A 169 14.91 11.23 -6.03
C ILE A 169 14.05 11.21 -4.76
N MET A 170 12.76 10.92 -4.93
CA MET A 170 11.78 10.76 -3.86
C MET A 170 11.62 9.29 -3.47
N SER A 171 11.76 8.38 -4.44
CA SER A 171 11.76 6.94 -4.22
C SER A 171 12.56 6.25 -5.31
N LYS A 172 13.22 5.14 -4.97
CA LYS A 172 14.00 4.32 -5.87
C LYS A 172 13.83 2.84 -5.51
N LEU A 173 13.64 2.01 -6.53
CA LEU A 173 13.46 0.57 -6.39
C LEU A 173 14.19 -0.16 -7.50
N SER A 174 14.81 -1.29 -7.16
CA SER A 174 15.43 -2.19 -8.13
C SER A 174 15.02 -3.63 -7.83
N SER A 175 14.32 -4.27 -8.77
CA SER A 175 13.82 -5.64 -8.58
C SER A 175 13.48 -6.30 -9.91
N SER A 176 13.23 -7.60 -9.87
CA SER A 176 12.81 -8.42 -11.02
C SER A 176 11.38 -8.91 -10.81
N TYR A 177 10.57 -8.79 -11.86
CA TYR A 177 9.15 -9.12 -11.84
C TYR A 177 8.82 -10.11 -12.94
N ILE A 178 8.04 -11.13 -12.61
CA ILE A 178 7.43 -12.00 -13.60
C ILE A 178 6.15 -11.32 -14.07
N SER A 179 5.97 -11.26 -15.39
CA SER A 179 4.77 -10.66 -15.98
C SER A 179 3.55 -11.56 -15.80
N GLU A 180 2.45 -10.96 -15.36
CA GLU A 180 1.15 -11.60 -15.15
C GLU A 180 0.09 -10.94 -16.03
N MET A 181 -1.05 -11.62 -16.21
CA MET A 181 -2.20 -11.05 -16.92
C MET A 181 -2.81 -9.92 -16.07
N VAL A 182 -2.88 -8.72 -16.62
CA VAL A 182 -3.47 -7.54 -16.00
C VAL A 182 -4.83 -7.26 -16.63
N ASN A 183 -5.88 -7.28 -15.81
CA ASN A 183 -7.26 -6.95 -16.19
C ASN A 183 -7.76 -7.68 -17.45
N ASP A 184 -7.25 -8.88 -17.73
CA ASP A 184 -7.53 -9.65 -18.95
C ASP A 184 -7.21 -8.91 -20.28
N GLU A 185 -6.40 -7.85 -20.22
CA GLU A 185 -6.06 -7.01 -21.38
C GLU A 185 -4.63 -7.24 -21.88
N TYR A 186 -3.67 -7.30 -20.97
CA TYR A 186 -2.24 -7.37 -21.34
C TYR A 186 -1.37 -8.02 -20.26
N TYR A 187 -0.16 -8.43 -20.64
CA TYR A 187 0.83 -8.93 -19.69
C TYR A 187 1.67 -7.78 -19.14
N GLY A 188 1.80 -7.71 -17.82
CA GLY A 188 2.53 -6.66 -17.13
C GLY A 188 2.79 -7.01 -15.67
N PHE A 189 3.30 -6.05 -14.92
CA PHE A 189 3.60 -6.23 -13.51
C PHE A 189 3.51 -4.89 -12.77
N THR A 190 3.38 -4.97 -11.45
CA THR A 190 3.29 -3.81 -10.58
C THR A 190 4.55 -3.69 -9.74
N ALA A 191 5.25 -2.56 -9.90
CA ALA A 191 6.33 -2.14 -9.02
C ALA A 191 5.75 -1.36 -7.84
N ASN A 192 5.49 -2.05 -6.72
CA ASN A 192 5.07 -1.41 -5.47
C ASN A 192 6.26 -0.68 -4.86
N LEU A 193 6.05 0.57 -4.45
CA LEU A 193 7.06 1.34 -3.72
C LEU A 193 7.13 0.82 -2.27
N ASP A 194 8.32 0.80 -1.69
CA ASP A 194 8.51 0.39 -0.29
C ASP A 194 7.72 1.30 0.67
N GLU A 195 7.70 2.60 0.36
CA GLU A 195 6.92 3.61 1.06
C GLU A 195 6.17 4.50 0.04
N PRO A 196 4.88 4.83 0.28
CA PRO A 196 4.13 5.70 -0.60
C PRO A 196 4.74 7.11 -0.72
N VAL A 197 4.87 7.62 -1.94
CA VAL A 197 5.39 8.96 -2.20
C VAL A 197 4.27 9.99 -2.09
N SER A 198 4.42 10.98 -1.21
CA SER A 198 3.46 12.08 -1.08
C SER A 198 3.59 13.05 -2.26
N LEU A 199 2.51 13.22 -3.02
CA LEU A 199 2.44 14.09 -4.18
C LEU A 199 1.62 15.34 -3.85
N GLY A 200 2.20 16.51 -4.10
CA GLY A 200 1.54 17.80 -3.98
C GLY A 200 0.77 18.18 -5.25
N PRO A 201 -0.30 18.97 -5.12
CA PRO A 201 -1.08 19.43 -6.26
C PRO A 201 -0.23 20.32 -7.19
N ASN A 202 -0.33 20.09 -8.50
CA ASN A 202 0.32 20.85 -9.58
C ASN A 202 1.86 20.89 -9.49
N ILE A 203 2.47 19.95 -8.75
CA ILE A 203 3.92 19.73 -8.75
C ILE A 203 4.24 18.70 -9.83
N SER A 204 5.28 18.97 -10.62
CA SER A 204 5.75 18.07 -11.68
C SER A 204 6.67 17.01 -11.10
N TYR A 205 6.28 15.75 -11.31
CA TYR A 205 7.05 14.57 -10.95
C TYR A 205 7.46 13.81 -12.22
N THR A 206 8.55 13.06 -12.15
CA THR A 206 9.03 12.21 -13.25
C THR A 206 9.07 10.77 -12.78
N ILE A 207 8.51 9.87 -13.60
CA ILE A 207 8.72 8.44 -13.46
C ILE A 207 9.78 8.06 -14.47
N LYS A 208 10.80 7.35 -14.01
CA LYS A 208 11.93 6.94 -14.82
C LYS A 208 12.22 5.46 -14.56
N ALA A 209 12.31 4.67 -15.62
CA ALA A 209 12.68 3.26 -15.51
C ALA A 209 13.76 2.89 -16.53
N ASN A 210 14.81 2.24 -16.04
CA ASN A 210 15.68 1.41 -16.86
C ASN A 210 15.15 -0.02 -16.76
N ILE A 211 14.65 -0.56 -17.87
CA ILE A 211 13.99 -1.87 -17.92
C ILE A 211 14.90 -2.81 -18.71
N ARG A 212 15.05 -4.05 -18.24
CA ARG A 212 15.83 -5.10 -18.90
C ARG A 212 14.98 -6.36 -19.00
N GLY A 213 15.03 -7.02 -20.14
CA GLY A 213 14.29 -8.26 -20.40
C GLY A 213 13.89 -8.38 -21.87
N PRO A 214 13.05 -9.37 -22.20
CA PRO A 214 12.49 -9.54 -23.54
C PRO A 214 11.60 -8.38 -23.97
N HIS A 215 11.22 -8.34 -25.25
CA HIS A 215 10.26 -7.36 -25.74
C HIS A 215 8.98 -7.39 -24.92
N SER A 216 8.44 -6.22 -24.56
CA SER A 216 7.18 -6.10 -23.83
C SER A 216 6.08 -5.52 -24.70
N CYS A 217 4.83 -5.70 -24.25
CA CYS A 217 3.70 -4.91 -24.71
C CYS A 217 3.99 -3.41 -24.51
N TYR A 218 3.24 -2.56 -25.20
CA TYR A 218 3.29 -1.12 -25.00
C TYR A 218 1.95 -0.50 -25.32
N GLY A 219 1.74 0.71 -24.81
CA GLY A 219 0.54 1.45 -25.03
C GLY A 219 0.63 2.37 -26.25
N GLU A 220 -0.51 2.63 -26.87
CA GLU A 220 -0.71 3.67 -27.88
C GLU A 220 -2.02 4.43 -27.64
N ALA A 221 -2.19 5.52 -28.38
CA ALA A 221 -3.31 6.45 -28.21
C ALA A 221 -3.41 6.92 -26.75
N GLY A 222 -2.24 7.24 -26.17
CA GLY A 222 -2.11 7.73 -24.81
C GLY A 222 -2.81 9.06 -24.61
N GLN A 223 -3.48 9.20 -23.46
CA GLN A 223 -4.23 10.38 -23.09
C GLN A 223 -3.41 11.23 -22.13
N GLN A 224 -3.35 12.52 -22.41
CA GLN A 224 -2.65 13.48 -21.56
C GLN A 224 -3.32 13.61 -20.18
N ASP A 225 -4.65 13.66 -20.15
CA ASP A 225 -5.44 13.84 -18.94
C ASP A 225 -6.24 12.56 -18.62
N ILE A 226 -6.05 12.03 -17.42
CA ILE A 226 -6.77 10.88 -16.89
C ILE A 226 -7.59 11.31 -15.68
N ASN A 227 -8.92 11.30 -15.83
CA ASN A 227 -9.85 11.50 -14.72
C ASN A 227 -9.98 10.17 -13.95
N MET A 228 -9.38 10.10 -12.77
CA MET A 228 -9.42 8.92 -11.89
C MET A 228 -10.79 8.80 -11.20
N ASP A 229 -11.33 9.94 -10.75
CA ASP A 229 -12.71 10.13 -10.26
C ASP A 229 -13.19 11.55 -10.60
N ASP A 230 -14.37 11.97 -10.12
CA ASP A 230 -14.96 13.29 -10.39
C ASP A 230 -14.07 14.47 -9.95
N ASN A 231 -13.18 14.25 -8.98
CA ASN A 231 -12.36 15.28 -8.36
C ASN A 231 -10.84 15.02 -8.46
N PHE A 232 -10.41 13.88 -8.98
CA PHE A 232 -9.00 13.50 -9.10
C PHE A 232 -8.59 13.34 -10.55
N LYS A 233 -7.61 14.14 -10.96
CA LYS A 233 -7.04 14.10 -12.32
C LYS A 233 -5.53 13.97 -12.25
N VAL A 234 -4.99 13.12 -13.12
CA VAL A 234 -3.57 13.01 -13.42
C VAL A 234 -3.32 13.57 -14.81
N THR A 235 -2.35 14.45 -14.94
CA THR A 235 -1.96 15.06 -16.23
C THR A 235 -0.53 14.67 -16.55
N PHE A 236 -0.35 13.92 -17.64
CA PHE A 236 0.94 13.44 -18.15
C PHE A 236 1.56 14.45 -19.13
N GLN A 237 2.89 14.49 -19.17
CA GLN A 237 3.68 15.32 -20.07
C GLN A 237 4.91 14.54 -20.55
N ASN A 238 5.44 14.90 -21.71
CA ASN A 238 6.67 14.30 -22.21
C ASN A 238 7.83 14.63 -21.25
N SER A 239 8.76 13.69 -21.10
CA SER A 239 9.96 13.87 -20.30
C SER A 239 11.18 13.87 -21.20
N ASP A 240 12.04 14.86 -21.04
CA ASP A 240 13.34 14.92 -21.74
C ASP A 240 14.30 13.81 -21.26
N GLN A 241 13.97 13.13 -20.16
CA GLN A 241 14.71 11.97 -19.68
C GLN A 241 14.32 10.65 -20.37
N SER A 242 13.33 10.68 -21.28
CA SER A 242 12.86 9.50 -22.00
C SER A 242 13.66 9.29 -23.29
N HIS A 243 14.51 8.27 -23.29
CA HIS A 243 15.39 7.94 -24.40
C HIS A 243 15.00 6.63 -25.11
N ASN A 244 13.98 5.92 -24.62
CA ASN A 244 13.48 4.68 -25.21
C ASN A 244 12.17 4.86 -25.99
N GLY A 245 11.66 6.09 -26.09
CA GLY A 245 10.47 6.43 -26.87
C GLY A 245 9.17 6.58 -26.08
N THR A 246 9.17 6.33 -24.76
CA THR A 246 7.99 6.59 -23.93
C THR A 246 7.64 8.07 -23.95
N SER A 247 6.37 8.36 -24.18
CA SER A 247 5.80 9.69 -24.31
C SER A 247 4.37 9.72 -23.75
N VAL A 248 3.72 10.88 -23.83
CA VAL A 248 2.29 11.00 -23.53
C VAL A 248 1.46 10.07 -24.41
N THR A 249 1.85 9.84 -25.66
CA THR A 249 1.02 9.12 -26.66
C THR A 249 1.35 7.64 -26.81
N SER A 250 2.57 7.20 -26.44
CA SER A 250 3.00 5.80 -26.62
C SER A 250 4.04 5.36 -25.58
N GLY A 251 4.17 4.05 -25.35
CA GLY A 251 5.28 3.44 -24.60
C GLY A 251 4.86 2.78 -23.28
N GLN A 252 5.68 2.95 -22.24
CA GLN A 252 5.56 2.34 -20.92
C GLN A 252 4.70 3.15 -19.94
N PHE A 253 4.58 2.63 -18.71
CA PHE A 253 3.82 3.20 -17.60
C PHE A 253 2.31 3.30 -17.91
N PRO A 254 1.62 2.19 -18.15
CA PRO A 254 0.17 2.21 -18.38
C PRO A 254 -0.60 2.87 -17.24
N SER A 255 -0.25 2.58 -15.99
CA SER A 255 -1.05 3.01 -14.84
C SER A 255 -0.18 3.40 -13.66
N LEU A 256 -0.64 4.42 -12.93
CA LEU A 256 -0.11 4.81 -11.64
C LEU A 256 -1.10 4.39 -10.55
N ILE A 257 -0.59 3.92 -9.41
CA ILE A 257 -1.40 3.38 -8.32
C ILE A 257 -1.40 4.38 -7.17
N PHE A 258 -2.57 4.95 -6.88
CA PHE A 258 -2.73 5.99 -5.86
C PHE A 258 -3.58 5.54 -4.67
N GLN A 259 -3.37 6.19 -3.53
CA GLN A 259 -4.15 6.05 -2.29
C GLN A 259 -4.50 7.38 -1.62
#